data_AF-A0A2A4WYG3-F1
#
_entry.id   AF-A0A2A4WYG3-F1
#
_cell.length_a   1.000
_cell.length_b   1.000
_cell.length_c   1.000
_cell.angle_alpha   90.00
_cell.angle_beta   90.00
_cell.angle_gamma   90.00
#
_symmetry.space_group_name_H-M   'P 1'
#
loop_
_entity.id
_entity.type
_entity.pdbx_description
1 polymer ?
#
loop_
_entity_poly.entity_id
_entity_poly.type
_entity_poly.pdbx_seq_one_letter_code
_entity_poly.pdbx_strand_id
1 'polypeptide(L)'
;MYLFIRRCCVVSIALASQNLLAQPAIFQDGVLSIPQGAALISGEPAYYNDIQLQSDIEGNFTLLAAQQANLVVVNTVQIIVAESFPVQVSVTVSGNLSVPCVELQTPATIRTGTLFSVVLAETSLGPAESCIAIVQPFFDQNIKLDVDGLPTGTYTVSVNGIEAEFTL
;
A
#
# COMPACT_ATOMS: atom_id res chain seq x y z
N MET A 1 38.03 -49.75 12.83
CA MET A 1 37.93 -49.68 11.35
C MET A 1 36.57 -50.27 10.99
N TYR A 2 35.47 -49.53 10.86
CA TYR A 2 35.23 -48.36 9.99
C TYR A 2 34.38 -47.28 10.67
N LEU A 3 34.64 -46.05 10.24
CA LEU A 3 34.10 -44.76 10.66
C LEU A 3 32.83 -44.47 9.82
N PHE A 4 31.64 -44.42 10.43
CA PHE A 4 30.42 -43.98 9.73
C PHE A 4 30.30 -42.46 9.85
N ILE A 5 30.73 -41.78 8.78
CA ILE A 5 30.67 -40.32 8.65
C ILE A 5 29.25 -39.88 8.31
N ARG A 6 28.75 -39.06 9.24
CA ARG A 6 27.60 -38.17 9.25
C ARG A 6 27.44 -37.40 7.93
N ARG A 7 26.31 -37.54 7.25
CA ARG A 7 25.80 -36.58 6.26
C ARG A 7 24.52 -35.94 6.77
N CYS A 8 24.69 -34.91 7.59
CA CYS A 8 23.64 -33.95 7.90
C CYS A 8 23.54 -33.01 6.68
N CYS A 9 22.56 -33.23 5.80
CA CYS A 9 22.19 -32.23 4.80
C CYS A 9 21.52 -31.07 5.53
N VAL A 10 22.28 -30.01 5.78
CA VAL A 10 21.73 -28.73 6.21
C VAL A 10 21.02 -28.13 5.00
N VAL A 11 19.71 -28.37 4.91
CA VAL A 11 18.84 -27.65 3.96
C VAL A 11 18.77 -26.22 4.47
N SER A 12 19.63 -25.37 3.91
CA SER A 12 19.57 -23.93 4.12
C SER A 12 18.32 -23.42 3.42
N ILE A 13 17.24 -23.25 4.16
CA ILE A 13 16.05 -22.54 3.69
C ILE A 13 16.48 -21.08 3.56
N ALA A 14 16.84 -20.68 2.34
CA ALA A 14 16.96 -19.27 2.00
C ALA A 14 15.55 -18.68 2.15
N LEU A 15 15.34 -17.94 3.24
CA LEU A 15 14.21 -17.02 3.38
C LEU A 15 14.39 -15.96 2.30
N ALA A 16 13.86 -16.22 1.11
CA ALA A 16 13.68 -15.17 0.12
C ALA A 16 12.65 -14.22 0.71
N SER A 17 13.11 -13.11 1.27
CA SER A 17 12.26 -11.98 1.59
C SER A 17 11.56 -11.58 0.30
N GLN A 18 10.26 -11.87 0.21
CA GLN A 18 9.41 -11.38 -0.85
C GLN A 18 9.25 -9.88 -0.63
N ASN A 19 10.28 -9.11 -0.99
CA ASN A 19 10.10 -7.70 -1.22
C ASN A 19 9.16 -7.63 -2.43
N LEU A 20 7.86 -7.37 -2.19
CA LEU A 20 6.96 -6.89 -3.23
C LEU A 20 7.59 -5.61 -3.77
N LEU A 21 8.35 -5.73 -4.87
CA LEU A 21 8.84 -4.56 -5.58
C LEU A 21 7.62 -3.95 -6.25
N ALA A 22 7.25 -2.73 -5.81
CA ALA A 22 6.27 -1.93 -6.51
C ALA A 22 6.63 -1.89 -8.00
N GLN A 23 5.68 -2.23 -8.87
CA GLN A 23 5.93 -2.18 -10.31
C GLN A 23 6.20 -0.72 -10.71
N PRO A 24 7.29 -0.44 -11.43
CA PRO A 24 7.62 0.93 -11.80
C PRO A 24 6.60 1.47 -12.81
N ALA A 25 6.42 2.79 -12.82
CA ALA A 25 5.76 3.46 -13.93
C ALA A 25 6.61 3.33 -15.21
N ILE A 26 5.96 3.15 -16.36
CA ILE A 26 6.60 2.95 -17.65
C ILE A 26 6.16 4.06 -18.59
N PHE A 27 7.11 4.74 -19.23
CA PHE A 27 6.83 5.67 -20.32
C PHE A 27 7.26 5.05 -21.64
N GLN A 28 6.29 4.70 -22.48
CA GLN A 28 6.53 4.04 -23.76
C GLN A 28 5.54 4.52 -24.82
N ASP A 29 6.03 4.77 -26.03
CA ASP A 29 5.21 5.19 -27.19
C ASP A 29 4.31 6.41 -26.89
N GLY A 30 4.81 7.34 -26.06
CA GLY A 30 4.11 8.55 -25.65
C GLY A 30 3.05 8.34 -24.55
N VAL A 31 2.93 7.14 -24.00
CA VAL A 31 2.00 6.84 -22.90
C VAL A 31 2.80 6.59 -21.61
N LEU A 32 2.46 7.34 -20.56
CA LEU A 32 2.90 7.06 -19.19
C LEU A 32 1.88 6.14 -18.53
N SER A 33 2.27 4.89 -18.31
CA SER A 33 1.50 3.86 -17.62
C SER A 33 1.94 3.78 -16.17
N ILE A 34 1.03 4.04 -15.25
CA ILE A 34 1.23 3.95 -13.81
C ILE A 34 0.36 2.79 -13.30
N PRO A 35 0.97 1.69 -12.81
CA PRO A 35 0.22 0.50 -12.44
C PRO A 35 -0.84 0.77 -11.37
N GLN A 36 -0.50 1.56 -10.36
CA GLN A 36 -1.36 1.88 -9.23
C GLN A 36 -1.08 3.30 -8.72
N GLY A 37 -2.11 3.98 -8.25
CA GLY A 37 -1.96 5.31 -7.64
C GLY A 37 -3.18 5.70 -6.81
N ALA A 38 -2.96 6.58 -5.83
CA ALA A 38 -4.03 7.18 -5.05
C ALA A 38 -4.10 8.69 -5.26
N ALA A 39 -5.29 9.25 -5.05
CA ALA A 39 -5.56 10.67 -5.13
C ALA A 39 -6.46 11.11 -3.98
N LEU A 40 -6.41 12.41 -3.66
CA LEU A 40 -7.40 13.08 -2.82
C LEU A 40 -8.25 13.97 -3.72
N ILE A 41 -9.51 13.60 -3.93
CA ILE A 41 -10.45 14.34 -4.78
C ILE A 41 -11.42 15.07 -3.86
N SER A 42 -11.27 16.40 -3.77
CA SER A 42 -12.04 17.23 -2.82
C SER A 42 -11.89 16.78 -1.35
N GLY A 43 -10.73 16.23 -1.00
CA GLY A 43 -10.44 15.71 0.35
C GLY A 43 -10.78 14.22 0.52
N GLU A 44 -11.54 13.62 -0.39
CA GLU A 44 -11.91 12.22 -0.32
C GLU A 44 -10.85 11.32 -0.97
N PRO A 45 -10.47 10.20 -0.33
CA PRO A 45 -9.50 9.27 -0.88
C PRO A 45 -10.08 8.52 -2.08
N ALA A 46 -9.26 8.37 -3.12
CA ALA A 46 -9.54 7.52 -4.27
C ALA A 46 -8.29 6.71 -4.61
N TYR A 47 -8.48 5.49 -5.12
CA TYR A 47 -7.41 4.62 -5.57
C TYR A 47 -7.70 4.14 -6.99
N TYR A 48 -6.67 4.05 -7.82
CA TYR A 48 -6.76 3.72 -9.23
C TYR A 48 -5.73 2.67 -9.62
N ASN A 49 -6.14 1.75 -10.47
CA ASN A 49 -5.28 0.85 -11.23
C ASN A 49 -5.19 1.32 -12.68
N ASP A 50 -4.14 0.90 -13.38
CA ASP A 50 -3.98 1.04 -14.83
C ASP A 50 -4.19 2.49 -15.32
N ILE A 51 -3.55 3.43 -14.63
CA ILE A 51 -3.59 4.84 -15.03
C ILE A 51 -2.74 5.01 -16.28
N GLN A 52 -3.33 5.54 -17.35
CA GLN A 52 -2.66 5.81 -18.61
C GLN A 52 -2.79 7.29 -18.97
N LEU A 53 -1.65 7.94 -19.15
CA LEU A 53 -1.56 9.35 -19.51
C LEU A 53 -0.85 9.49 -20.86
N GLN A 54 -1.53 10.06 -21.86
CA GLN A 54 -0.94 10.35 -23.17
C GLN A 54 -0.21 11.69 -23.12
N SER A 55 1.08 11.70 -23.44
CA SER A 55 1.82 12.94 -23.68
C SER A 55 1.48 13.50 -25.06
N ASP A 56 1.31 14.81 -25.16
CA ASP A 56 1.30 15.55 -26.43
C ASP A 56 2.69 16.11 -26.79
N ILE A 57 2.79 16.79 -27.93
CA ILE A 57 4.03 17.40 -28.42
C ILE A 57 4.49 18.61 -27.60
N GLU A 58 3.61 19.17 -26.78
CA GLU A 58 3.85 20.32 -25.91
C GLU A 58 4.28 19.89 -24.50
N GLY A 59 4.26 18.59 -24.23
CA GLY A 59 4.62 18.00 -22.93
C GLY A 59 3.46 17.93 -21.95
N ASN A 60 2.22 18.21 -22.37
CA ASN A 60 1.05 18.02 -21.52
C ASN A 60 0.64 16.54 -21.50
N PHE A 61 0.04 16.12 -20.40
CA PHE A 61 -0.54 14.79 -20.25
C PHE A 61 -2.07 14.84 -20.25
N THR A 62 -2.68 14.02 -21.08
CA THR A 62 -4.13 13.79 -21.07
C THR A 62 -4.44 12.42 -20.51
N LEU A 63 -5.40 12.35 -19.59
CA LEU A 63 -5.88 11.07 -19.05
C LEU A 63 -6.59 10.26 -20.12
N LEU A 64 -6.06 9.09 -20.45
CA LEU A 64 -6.70 8.12 -21.35
C LEU A 64 -7.58 7.14 -20.59
N ALA A 65 -7.05 6.61 -19.48
CA ALA A 65 -7.72 5.61 -18.65
C ALA A 65 -7.23 5.70 -17.20
N ALA A 66 -8.13 5.38 -16.27
CA ALA A 66 -7.80 5.08 -14.89
C ALA A 66 -8.97 4.25 -14.32
N GLN A 67 -8.68 3.04 -13.86
CA GLN A 67 -9.69 2.16 -13.29
C GLN A 67 -9.78 2.39 -11.79
N GLN A 68 -10.90 2.94 -11.32
CA GLN A 68 -11.10 3.13 -9.88
C GLN A 68 -11.18 1.78 -9.16
N ALA A 69 -10.42 1.64 -8.08
CA ALA A 69 -10.43 0.49 -7.19
C ALA A 69 -11.38 0.74 -6.00
N ASN A 70 -11.88 -0.34 -5.41
CA ASN A 70 -12.66 -0.26 -4.18
C ASN A 70 -11.73 -0.03 -3.00
N LEU A 71 -12.10 0.93 -2.14
CA LEU A 71 -11.42 1.11 -0.87
C LEU A 71 -11.86 0.01 0.11
N VAL A 72 -10.93 -0.45 0.93
CA VAL A 72 -11.26 -1.39 2.01
C VAL A 72 -11.92 -0.70 3.18
N VAL A 73 -12.77 -1.44 3.89
CA VAL A 73 -13.35 -0.95 5.15
C VAL A 73 -12.28 -0.99 6.22
N VAL A 74 -12.00 0.15 6.82
CA VAL A 74 -11.06 0.28 7.94
C VAL A 74 -11.83 0.24 9.26
N ASN A 75 -11.40 -0.61 10.18
CA ASN A 75 -12.03 -0.75 11.49
C ASN A 75 -11.18 -0.13 12.59
N THR A 76 -9.87 -0.33 12.57
CA THR A 76 -8.97 0.25 13.56
C THR A 76 -7.70 0.78 12.92
N VAL A 77 -7.22 1.90 13.46
CA VAL A 77 -5.95 2.53 13.11
C VAL A 77 -5.17 2.70 14.41
N GLN A 78 -3.97 2.15 14.47
CA GLN A 78 -3.08 2.28 15.61
C GLN A 78 -1.74 2.82 15.14
N ILE A 79 -1.21 3.83 15.82
CA ILE A 79 0.07 4.43 15.48
C ILE A 79 1.12 3.98 16.48
N ILE A 80 2.26 3.53 15.97
CA ILE A 80 3.41 3.09 16.75
C ILE A 80 4.56 4.02 16.41
N VAL A 81 5.01 4.78 17.41
CA VAL A 81 6.22 5.61 17.34
C VAL A 81 7.33 4.84 18.05
N ALA A 82 8.35 4.41 17.31
CA ALA A 82 9.47 3.66 17.86
C ALA A 82 10.52 4.59 18.46
N GLU A 83 10.96 4.27 19.67
CA GLU A 83 12.07 4.92 20.37
C GLU A 83 13.42 4.51 19.72
N SER A 84 13.66 4.97 18.50
CA SER A 84 14.85 4.66 17.69
C SER A 84 15.46 5.92 17.07
N PHE A 85 16.67 5.80 16.53
CA PHE A 85 17.37 6.90 15.84
C PHE A 85 17.81 6.44 14.43
N PRO A 86 17.26 7.03 13.34
CA PRO A 86 16.19 8.04 13.34
C PRO A 86 14.85 7.49 13.86
N VAL A 87 13.96 8.39 14.30
CA VAL A 87 12.60 8.04 14.78
C VAL A 87 11.86 7.34 13.64
N GLN A 88 11.14 6.26 13.97
CA GLN A 88 10.31 5.52 13.02
C GLN A 88 8.86 5.58 13.47
N VAL A 89 7.97 5.92 12.55
CA VAL A 89 6.53 5.91 12.79
C VAL A 89 5.89 4.90 11.84
N SER A 90 5.06 4.03 12.38
CA SER A 90 4.28 3.09 11.60
C SER A 90 2.81 3.08 12.03
N VAL A 91 1.95 2.78 11.08
CA VAL A 91 0.50 2.68 11.26
C VAL A 91 0.14 1.22 11.08
N THR A 92 -0.49 0.63 12.08
CA THR A 92 -1.05 -0.71 12.02
C THR A 92 -2.56 -0.60 11.84
N VAL A 93 -3.06 -1.23 10.78
CA VAL A 93 -4.46 -1.13 10.37
C VAL A 93 -5.10 -2.52 10.37
N SER A 94 -6.34 -2.58 10.86
CA SER A 94 -7.22 -3.73 10.65
C SER A 94 -8.53 -3.30 10.02
N GLY A 95 -9.16 -4.21 9.29
CA GLY A 95 -10.31 -3.89 8.46
C GLY A 95 -10.96 -5.12 7.86
N ASN A 96 -11.76 -4.90 6.82
CA ASN A 96 -12.40 -5.96 6.06
C ASN A 96 -12.22 -5.73 4.55
N LEU A 97 -11.88 -6.82 3.87
CA LEU A 97 -12.04 -6.99 2.43
C LEU A 97 -13.49 -7.36 2.13
N SER A 98 -13.97 -6.97 0.95
CA SER A 98 -15.35 -7.25 0.52
C SER A 98 -15.64 -8.74 0.40
N VAL A 99 -14.66 -9.52 -0.08
CA VAL A 99 -14.72 -10.97 -0.28
C VAL A 99 -13.35 -11.63 -0.05
N PRO A 100 -13.27 -12.94 0.25
CA PRO A 100 -11.99 -13.60 0.49
C PRO A 100 -11.11 -13.80 -0.76
N CYS A 101 -11.65 -13.56 -1.94
CA CYS A 101 -10.95 -13.77 -3.22
C CYS A 101 -10.27 -12.50 -3.76
N VAL A 102 -10.37 -11.37 -3.06
CA VAL A 102 -9.61 -10.15 -3.35
C VAL A 102 -8.48 -10.00 -2.34
N GLU A 103 -7.49 -9.20 -2.69
CA GLU A 103 -6.30 -8.96 -1.88
C GLU A 103 -6.12 -7.47 -1.60
N LEU A 104 -5.42 -7.14 -0.52
CA LEU A 104 -5.01 -5.76 -0.27
C LEU A 104 -4.01 -5.31 -1.33
N GLN A 105 -4.27 -4.15 -1.92
CA GLN A 105 -3.32 -3.48 -2.79
C GLN A 105 -2.26 -2.75 -1.98
N THR A 106 -1.18 -2.35 -2.67
CA THR A 106 -0.08 -1.59 -2.07
C THR A 106 -0.63 -0.30 -1.44
N PRO A 107 -0.43 -0.04 -0.14
CA PRO A 107 -0.85 1.20 0.48
C PRO A 107 -0.23 2.41 -0.19
N ALA A 108 -1.03 3.45 -0.43
CA ALA A 108 -0.53 4.73 -0.87
C ALA A 108 -0.58 5.73 0.30
N THR A 109 0.48 6.52 0.46
CA THR A 109 0.55 7.57 1.50
C THR A 109 0.74 8.92 0.83
N ILE A 110 -0.14 9.86 1.15
CA ILE A 110 -0.11 11.25 0.67
C ILE A 110 0.06 12.14 1.89
N ARG A 111 1.02 13.07 1.87
CA ARG A 111 1.23 14.02 2.96
C ARG A 111 0.93 15.45 2.53
N THR A 112 0.04 16.10 3.26
CA THR A 112 -0.30 17.52 3.07
C THR A 112 -0.11 18.25 4.40
N GLY A 113 1.03 18.94 4.55
CA GLY A 113 1.40 19.57 5.82
C GLY A 113 1.61 18.53 6.93
N THR A 114 0.79 18.59 7.97
CA THR A 114 0.78 17.68 9.13
C THR A 114 -0.19 16.49 8.99
N LEU A 115 -0.94 16.40 7.89
CA LEU A 115 -1.86 15.31 7.60
C LEU A 115 -1.18 14.26 6.71
N PHE A 116 -1.17 13.01 7.18
CA PHE A 116 -0.87 11.82 6.40
C PHE A 116 -2.18 11.13 6.01
N SER A 117 -2.52 11.13 4.73
CA SER A 117 -3.63 10.37 4.19
C SER A 117 -3.11 9.04 3.66
N VAL A 118 -3.51 7.94 4.29
CA VAL A 118 -3.21 6.58 3.85
C VAL A 118 -4.43 6.02 3.13
N VAL A 119 -4.25 5.59 1.89
CA VAL A 119 -5.32 5.02 1.07
C VAL A 119 -5.07 3.53 0.92
N LEU A 120 -6.03 2.73 1.37
CA LEU A 120 -6.03 1.27 1.27
C LEU A 120 -7.15 0.81 0.34
N ALA A 121 -6.78 0.03 -0.68
CA ALA A 121 -7.70 -0.53 -1.65
C ALA A 121 -7.55 -2.04 -1.74
N GLU A 122 -8.54 -2.69 -2.34
CA GLU A 122 -8.52 -4.11 -2.66
C GLU A 122 -8.49 -4.34 -4.17
N THR A 123 -7.98 -5.50 -4.59
CA THR A 123 -8.06 -5.94 -5.97
C THR A 123 -9.52 -6.15 -6.38
N SER A 124 -9.76 -6.28 -7.68
CA SER A 124 -11.09 -6.58 -8.23
C SER A 124 -11.09 -7.96 -8.83
N LEU A 125 -12.22 -8.66 -8.72
CA LEU A 125 -12.43 -9.93 -9.40
C LEU A 125 -12.56 -9.72 -10.91
N GLY A 126 -11.99 -10.65 -11.67
CA GLY A 126 -12.17 -10.71 -13.11
C GLY A 126 -13.63 -11.02 -13.49
N PRO A 127 -14.07 -10.68 -14.72
CA PRO A 127 -15.45 -10.88 -15.15
C PRO A 127 -15.96 -12.34 -15.10
N ALA A 128 -15.05 -13.31 -15.13
CA ALA A 128 -15.35 -14.74 -15.09
C ALA A 128 -15.03 -15.38 -13.73
N GLU A 129 -14.61 -14.59 -12.74
CA GLU A 129 -14.30 -15.07 -11.41
C GLU A 129 -15.55 -14.98 -10.53
N SER A 130 -15.78 -16.01 -9.72
CA SER A 130 -16.83 -16.00 -8.70
C SER A 130 -16.21 -16.24 -7.34
N CYS A 131 -16.80 -15.61 -6.32
CA CYS A 131 -16.37 -15.75 -4.94
C CYS A 131 -17.58 -15.94 -4.03
N ILE A 132 -17.35 -16.51 -2.86
CA ILE A 132 -18.34 -16.51 -1.80
C ILE A 132 -18.58 -15.09 -1.30
N ALA A 133 -19.84 -14.70 -1.13
CA ALA A 133 -20.24 -13.36 -0.71
C ALA A 133 -20.18 -13.21 0.82
N ILE A 134 -18.97 -13.24 1.38
CA ILE A 134 -18.70 -13.00 2.79
C ILE A 134 -17.52 -12.06 2.95
N VAL A 135 -17.62 -11.11 3.88
CA VAL A 135 -16.50 -10.21 4.20
C VAL A 135 -15.34 -11.00 4.80
N GLN A 136 -14.12 -10.64 4.43
CA GLN A 136 -12.90 -11.24 4.98
C GLN A 136 -12.15 -10.21 5.83
N PRO A 137 -12.00 -10.41 7.15
CA PRO A 137 -11.17 -9.54 7.98
C PRO A 137 -9.70 -9.61 7.57
N PHE A 138 -9.01 -8.46 7.61
CA PHE A 138 -7.56 -8.39 7.58
C PHE A 138 -7.04 -7.73 8.86
N PHE A 139 -5.85 -8.14 9.28
CA PHE A 139 -5.20 -7.67 10.50
C PHE A 139 -3.75 -7.31 10.21
N ASP A 140 -3.19 -6.47 11.08
CA ASP A 140 -1.76 -6.18 11.14
C ASP A 140 -1.14 -5.61 9.85
N GLN A 141 -1.93 -4.90 9.03
CA GLN A 141 -1.38 -4.18 7.87
C GLN A 141 -0.52 -3.02 8.38
N ASN A 142 0.80 -3.16 8.29
CA ASN A 142 1.75 -2.17 8.76
C ASN A 142 2.20 -1.25 7.61
N ILE A 143 1.95 0.05 7.75
CA ILE A 143 2.39 1.10 6.82
C ILE A 143 3.43 1.96 7.54
N LYS A 144 4.63 2.09 6.97
CA LYS A 144 5.64 3.02 7.47
C LYS A 144 5.34 4.43 6.96
N LEU A 145 5.38 5.41 7.86
CA LEU A 145 5.28 6.81 7.49
C LEU A 145 6.68 7.40 7.33
N ASP A 146 6.88 8.14 6.24
CA ASP A 146 8.10 8.91 6.05
C ASP A 146 8.02 10.18 6.90
N VAL A 147 8.72 10.15 8.02
CA VAL A 147 8.81 11.25 9.01
C VAL A 147 10.19 11.90 9.05
N ASP A 148 11.09 11.53 8.12
CA ASP A 148 12.45 12.05 8.15
C ASP A 148 12.47 13.56 7.91
N GLY A 149 13.26 14.27 8.70
CA GLY A 149 13.38 15.73 8.65
C GLY A 149 12.12 16.52 9.03
N LEU A 150 11.05 15.89 9.52
CA LEU A 150 9.84 16.59 9.95
C LEU A 150 10.05 17.30 11.30
N PRO A 151 9.50 18.52 11.49
CA PRO A 151 9.61 19.24 12.75
C PRO A 151 8.76 18.58 13.85
N THR A 152 9.15 18.80 15.11
CA THR A 152 8.35 18.46 16.29
C THR A 152 6.95 19.06 16.19
N GLY A 153 5.94 18.26 16.53
CA GLY A 153 4.54 18.68 16.44
C GLY A 153 3.57 17.51 16.40
N THR A 154 2.28 17.84 16.43
CA THR A 154 1.19 16.86 16.30
C THR A 154 0.86 16.64 14.82
N TYR A 155 0.77 15.38 14.44
CA TYR A 155 0.43 14.92 13.10
C TYR A 155 -0.81 14.06 13.15
N THR A 156 -1.65 14.19 12.13
CA THR A 156 -2.86 13.38 11.97
C THR A 156 -2.60 12.35 10.88
N VAL A 157 -3.01 11.11 11.12
CA VAL A 157 -3.08 10.04 10.12
C VAL A 157 -4.55 9.77 9.85
N SER A 158 -4.97 9.88 8.60
CA SER A 158 -6.30 9.47 8.14
C SER A 158 -6.17 8.27 7.22
N VAL A 159 -6.69 7.11 7.64
CA VAL A 159 -6.70 5.88 6.84
C VAL A 159 -8.11 5.62 6.34
N ASN A 160 -8.36 5.84 5.04
CA ASN A 160 -9.69 5.80 4.44
C ASN A 160 -10.77 6.54 5.28
N GLY A 161 -10.42 7.70 5.86
CA GLY A 161 -11.32 8.52 6.68
C GLY A 161 -11.32 8.22 8.19
N ILE A 162 -10.65 7.15 8.65
CA ILE A 162 -10.48 6.89 10.09
C ILE A 162 -9.20 7.58 10.58
N GLU A 163 -9.37 8.48 11.55
CA GLU A 163 -8.28 9.34 12.02
C GLU A 163 -7.65 8.86 13.34
N ALA A 164 -6.34 9.09 13.45
CA ALA A 164 -5.56 8.95 14.67
C ALA A 164 -4.44 10.00 14.68
N GLU A 165 -3.89 10.32 15.85
CA GLU A 165 -2.85 11.34 15.98
C GLU A 165 -1.58 10.78 16.63
N PHE A 166 -0.44 11.37 16.29
CA PHE A 166 0.83 11.12 16.96
C PHE A 166 1.64 12.42 17.09
N THR A 167 2.68 12.38 17.91
CA THR A 167 3.59 13.51 18.08
C THR A 167 5.02 13.06 17.84
N LEU A 168 5.77 13.88 17.10
CA LEU A 168 7.22 13.77 16.92
C LEU A 168 7.96 14.65 17.92
#